data_AF-A0A0K2V0R9-F1
#
_entry.id   AF-A0A0K2V0R9-F1
#
_cell.length_a   1.000
_cell.length_b   1.000
_cell.length_c   1.000
_cell.angle_alpha   90.00
_cell.angle_beta   90.00
_cell.angle_gamma   90.00
#
_symmetry.space_group_name_H-M   'P 1'
#
loop_
_entity.id
_entity.type
_entity.pdbx_description
1 polymer ?
#
loop_
_entity_poly.entity_id
_entity_poly.type
_entity_poly.pdbx_seq_one_letter_code
_entity_poly.pdbx_strand_id
1 'polypeptide(L)'
;MSTVADVLQTLTDMGFSEGKAKLALTETSWKGVEAAMEWLLAHADDPEPSGVADKSEEGSEENPESKEGTPSESKPIILTEEEKKAKLRRLEELRVLKRKEREEAEKSSEVEKEKKRISEGKMLSSIRKNQDDLEMKKIAEERRREKLETQRAKERVRGQIEEDKRARREAEEKRRNPNAPRISSIPPPSIKPVAASSSEPNPKYTQSRIQIRLPNGSTLVQTFSVKESLSSVRLYTNMNRSDPEFNGSACQFMTSFPRKVFTQEEYEKTLESLELVPSAVLIVKK
;
A
#
# COMPACT_ATOMS: atom_id res chain seq x y z
N MET A 1 1.61 -32.25 10.98
CA MET A 1 0.71 -33.07 10.15
C MET A 1 -0.69 -32.62 10.50
N SER A 2 -1.40 -31.99 9.58
CA SER A 2 -2.79 -31.56 9.83
C SER A 2 -3.63 -32.79 10.12
N THR A 3 -4.43 -32.75 11.18
CA THR A 3 -5.25 -33.91 11.52
C THR A 3 -6.45 -33.99 10.58
N VAL A 4 -7.03 -35.17 10.42
CA VAL A 4 -8.23 -35.37 9.60
C VAL A 4 -9.38 -34.45 10.03
N ALA A 5 -9.49 -34.17 11.33
CA ALA A 5 -10.46 -33.24 11.87
C ALA A 5 -10.19 -31.79 11.44
N ASP A 6 -8.92 -31.34 11.43
CA ASP A 6 -8.56 -29.99 10.94
C ASP A 6 -8.88 -29.84 9.45
N VAL A 7 -8.65 -30.88 8.66
CA VAL A 7 -8.93 -30.89 7.21
C VAL A 7 -10.44 -30.78 6.97
N LEU A 8 -11.24 -31.56 7.70
CA LEU A 8 -12.70 -31.50 7.64
C LEU A 8 -13.22 -30.13 8.07
N GLN A 9 -12.72 -29.60 9.18
CA GLN A 9 -13.11 -28.28 9.69
C GLN A 9 -12.79 -27.17 8.68
N THR A 10 -11.63 -27.24 8.03
CA THR A 10 -11.22 -26.27 6.99
C THR A 10 -12.17 -26.31 5.80
N LEU A 11 -12.57 -27.50 5.34
CA LEU A 11 -13.51 -27.65 4.22
C LEU A 11 -14.92 -27.19 4.60
N THR A 12 -15.34 -27.43 5.84
CA THR A 12 -16.62 -26.93 6.37
C THR A 12 -16.62 -25.41 6.53
N ASP A 13 -15.51 -24.81 6.97
CA ASP A 13 -15.33 -23.35 7.05
C ASP A 13 -15.30 -22.69 5.66
N MET A 14 -14.86 -23.43 4.64
CA MET A 14 -14.95 -23.04 3.22
C MET A 14 -16.35 -23.21 2.61
N GLY A 15 -17.31 -23.73 3.38
CA GLY A 15 -18.73 -23.85 2.98
C GLY A 15 -19.11 -25.18 2.33
N PHE A 16 -18.26 -26.20 2.38
CA PHE A 16 -18.62 -27.55 1.94
C PHE A 16 -19.34 -28.32 3.06
N SER A 17 -20.39 -29.07 2.72
CA SER A 17 -21.09 -29.90 3.70
C SER A 17 -20.14 -30.93 4.32
N GLU A 18 -20.29 -31.22 5.61
CA GLU A 18 -19.45 -32.22 6.28
C GLU A 18 -19.56 -33.61 5.63
N GLY A 19 -20.74 -33.95 5.08
CA GLY A 19 -20.96 -35.20 4.37
C GLY A 19 -20.11 -35.30 3.11
N LYS A 20 -20.11 -34.24 2.29
CA LYS A 20 -19.32 -34.19 1.05
C LYS A 20 -17.83 -34.10 1.34
N ALA A 21 -17.43 -33.33 2.36
CA ALA A 21 -16.03 -33.25 2.80
C ALA A 21 -15.51 -34.62 3.27
N LYS A 22 -16.28 -35.39 4.05
CA LYS A 22 -15.91 -36.76 4.46
C LYS A 22 -15.76 -37.70 3.27
N LEU A 23 -16.69 -37.63 2.31
CA LEU A 23 -16.65 -38.43 1.08
C LEU A 23 -15.41 -38.11 0.22
N ALA A 24 -15.11 -36.83 0.05
CA ALA A 24 -13.93 -36.37 -0.68
C ALA A 24 -12.64 -36.82 -0.02
N LEU A 25 -12.57 -36.80 1.31
CA LEU A 25 -11.41 -37.30 2.05
C LEU A 25 -11.26 -38.81 1.92
N THR A 26 -12.36 -39.57 1.88
CA THR A 26 -12.30 -41.02 1.65
C THR A 26 -11.82 -41.35 0.24
N GLU A 27 -12.29 -40.63 -0.78
CA GLU A 27 -11.93 -40.89 -2.18
C GLU A 27 -10.48 -40.46 -2.47
N THR A 28 -10.03 -39.38 -1.82
CA THR A 28 -8.66 -38.88 -1.95
C THR A 28 -7.68 -39.57 -1.00
N SER A 29 -8.09 -40.66 -0.36
CA SER A 29 -7.27 -41.45 0.58
C SER A 29 -6.61 -40.60 1.68
N TRP A 30 -7.33 -39.61 2.20
CA TRP A 30 -6.91 -38.73 3.29
C TRP A 30 -5.61 -37.95 2.99
N LYS A 31 -5.38 -37.61 1.72
CA LYS A 31 -4.15 -36.97 1.23
C LYS A 31 -4.04 -35.46 1.57
N GLY A 32 -5.05 -34.88 2.22
CA GLY A 32 -5.06 -33.51 2.74
C GLY A 32 -6.17 -32.62 2.15
N VAL A 33 -6.20 -31.34 2.55
CA VAL A 33 -7.25 -30.38 2.18
C VAL A 33 -7.29 -30.15 0.67
N GLU A 34 -6.14 -29.97 0.02
CA GLU A 34 -6.07 -29.64 -1.40
C GLU A 34 -6.62 -30.76 -2.29
N ALA A 35 -6.25 -32.01 -2.00
CA ALA A 35 -6.76 -33.17 -2.75
C ALA A 35 -8.27 -33.33 -2.58
N ALA A 36 -8.77 -33.17 -1.34
CA ALA A 36 -10.19 -33.20 -1.05
C ALA A 36 -10.96 -32.06 -1.75
N MET A 37 -10.38 -30.85 -1.78
CA MET A 37 -10.98 -29.70 -2.46
C MET A 37 -11.02 -29.88 -3.97
N GLU A 38 -9.96 -30.42 -4.59
CA GLU A 38 -9.91 -30.72 -6.02
C GLU A 38 -10.99 -31.73 -6.42
N TRP A 39 -11.20 -32.77 -5.60
CA TRP A 39 -12.27 -33.74 -5.81
C TRP A 39 -13.66 -33.12 -5.65
N LEU A 40 -13.86 -32.27 -4.62
CA LEU A 40 -15.11 -31.56 -4.38
C LEU A 40 -15.47 -30.59 -5.51
N LEU A 41 -14.48 -29.91 -6.09
CA LEU A 41 -14.67 -29.01 -7.23
C LEU A 41 -14.97 -29.78 -8.51
N ALA A 42 -14.36 -30.95 -8.72
CA ALA A 42 -14.63 -31.81 -9.87
C ALA A 42 -16.02 -32.47 -9.80
N HIS A 43 -16.58 -32.64 -8.60
CA HIS A 43 -17.89 -33.26 -8.34
C HIS A 43 -18.89 -32.28 -7.73
N ALA A 44 -18.77 -30.99 -8.08
CA ALA A 44 -19.62 -29.93 -7.54
C ALA A 44 -21.11 -30.10 -7.89
N ASP A 45 -21.41 -30.70 -9.05
CA ASP A 45 -22.77 -30.91 -9.59
C ASP A 45 -23.43 -32.25 -9.23
N ASP A 46 -22.74 -33.17 -8.54
CA ASP A 46 -23.34 -34.46 -8.15
C ASP A 46 -24.29 -34.29 -6.94
N PRO A 47 -25.55 -34.78 -7.00
CA PRO A 47 -26.52 -34.65 -5.91
C PRO A 47 -26.02 -35.40 -4.66
N GLU A 48 -26.08 -34.72 -3.52
CA GLU A 48 -25.53 -35.25 -2.26
C GLU A 48 -26.13 -36.62 -1.89
N PRO A 49 -25.32 -37.57 -1.37
CA PRO A 49 -25.87 -38.77 -0.75
C PRO A 49 -26.64 -38.35 0.50
N SER A 50 -27.97 -38.43 0.43
CA SER A 50 -28.87 -38.07 1.51
C SER A 50 -28.62 -38.94 2.75
N GLY A 51 -28.25 -38.29 3.86
CA GLY A 51 -27.83 -38.99 5.07
C GLY A 51 -27.64 -38.12 6.31
N VAL A 52 -28.69 -37.39 6.69
CA VAL A 52 -29.04 -36.90 8.05
C VAL A 52 -27.98 -36.14 8.89
N ALA A 53 -28.05 -34.81 8.88
CA ALA A 53 -28.48 -33.98 10.03
C ALA A 53 -28.23 -32.48 9.79
N ASP A 54 -29.20 -31.75 9.22
CA ASP A 54 -29.97 -30.72 9.93
C ASP A 54 -31.07 -30.13 9.03
N LYS A 55 -32.20 -29.79 9.65
CA LYS A 55 -33.41 -29.17 9.06
C LYS A 55 -33.05 -27.83 8.39
N SER A 56 -33.66 -27.33 7.32
CA SER A 56 -35.07 -27.39 6.90
C SER A 56 -35.25 -26.90 5.45
N GLU A 57 -35.91 -27.74 4.66
CA GLU A 57 -36.87 -27.48 3.57
C GLU A 57 -36.58 -26.45 2.48
N GLU A 58 -36.13 -27.02 1.37
CA GLU A 58 -36.42 -26.68 -0.02
C GLU A 58 -37.91 -26.90 -0.35
N GLY A 59 -38.46 -26.04 -1.21
CA GLY A 59 -39.78 -26.20 -1.80
C GLY A 59 -39.66 -26.15 -3.32
N SER A 60 -39.95 -27.25 -3.99
CA SER A 60 -40.37 -27.27 -5.38
C SER A 60 -41.34 -28.43 -5.61
N GLU A 61 -42.41 -28.07 -6.30
CA GLU A 61 -43.54 -28.88 -6.72
C GLU A 61 -43.10 -30.05 -7.60
N GLU A 62 -43.72 -31.21 -7.44
CA GLU A 62 -44.37 -31.86 -8.58
C GLU A 62 -45.47 -32.84 -8.14
N ASN A 63 -46.47 -32.91 -9.01
CA ASN A 63 -47.72 -33.66 -8.97
C ASN A 63 -47.47 -35.19 -8.86
N PRO A 64 -48.44 -35.98 -8.35
CA PRO A 64 -49.07 -36.90 -9.29
C PRO A 64 -50.55 -37.18 -9.08
N GLU A 65 -51.11 -37.58 -10.21
CA GLU A 65 -52.45 -38.02 -10.53
C GLU A 65 -52.82 -39.39 -9.91
N SER A 66 -54.11 -39.52 -9.56
CA SER A 66 -54.97 -40.71 -9.56
C SER A 66 -54.49 -42.08 -9.00
N LYS A 67 -55.16 -42.54 -7.93
CA LYS A 67 -55.64 -43.93 -7.80
C LYS A 67 -56.72 -44.06 -6.72
N GLU A 68 -57.83 -44.69 -7.13
CA GLU A 68 -59.01 -45.05 -6.34
C GLU A 68 -58.72 -46.09 -5.23
N GLY A 69 -59.58 -46.15 -4.21
CA GLY A 69 -59.71 -47.34 -3.35
C GLY A 69 -60.15 -47.13 -1.90
N THR A 70 -61.46 -46.87 -1.70
CA THR A 70 -62.38 -47.26 -0.59
C THR A 70 -62.02 -47.15 0.92
N PRO A 71 -63.03 -46.86 1.77
CA PRO A 71 -62.87 -46.43 3.16
C PRO A 71 -62.88 -47.61 4.16
N SER A 72 -62.16 -47.48 5.27
CA SER A 72 -62.39 -48.32 6.46
C SER A 72 -62.42 -47.48 7.72
N GLU A 73 -63.58 -47.57 8.36
CA GLU A 73 -64.05 -46.84 9.52
C GLU A 73 -63.45 -47.42 10.81
N SER A 74 -63.02 -46.57 11.75
CA SER A 74 -63.14 -46.90 13.18
C SER A 74 -62.94 -45.69 14.11
N LYS A 75 -64.06 -45.32 14.76
CA LYS A 75 -64.21 -44.71 16.10
C LYS A 75 -63.94 -43.20 16.24
N PRO A 76 -64.98 -42.35 16.18
CA PRO A 76 -64.88 -41.00 16.72
C PRO A 76 -64.97 -41.04 18.24
N ILE A 77 -63.86 -40.72 18.90
CA ILE A 77 -63.89 -40.19 20.27
C ILE A 77 -64.57 -38.83 20.18
N ILE A 78 -65.67 -38.68 20.93
CA ILE A 78 -66.50 -37.47 20.99
C ILE A 78 -65.70 -36.39 21.73
N LEU A 79 -64.76 -35.72 21.04
CA LEU A 79 -64.34 -34.37 21.42
C LEU A 79 -65.59 -33.50 21.24
N THR A 80 -66.07 -32.94 22.34
CA THR A 80 -67.14 -31.94 22.37
C THR A 80 -66.83 -30.83 21.37
N GLU A 81 -67.87 -30.33 20.68
CA GLU A 81 -67.76 -29.33 19.62
C GLU A 81 -67.00 -28.07 20.08
N GLU A 82 -67.03 -27.79 21.39
CA GLU A 82 -66.32 -26.68 22.02
C GLU A 82 -64.79 -26.87 22.03
N GLU A 83 -64.27 -28.07 22.31
CA GLU A 83 -62.83 -28.34 22.31
C GLU A 83 -62.23 -28.35 20.90
N LYS A 84 -63.01 -28.82 19.91
CA LYS A 84 -62.62 -28.74 18.49
C LYS A 84 -62.54 -27.28 18.03
N LYS A 85 -63.50 -26.44 18.44
CA LYS A 85 -63.51 -25.00 18.16
C LYS A 85 -62.35 -24.27 18.84
N ALA A 86 -62.00 -24.66 20.07
CA ALA A 86 -60.85 -24.13 20.79
C ALA A 86 -59.51 -24.49 20.10
N LYS A 87 -59.34 -25.75 19.65
CA LYS A 87 -58.18 -26.15 18.84
C LYS A 87 -58.11 -25.41 17.52
N LEU A 88 -59.25 -25.20 16.84
CA LEU A 88 -59.30 -24.45 15.58
C LEU A 88 -58.87 -22.99 15.78
N ARG A 89 -59.36 -22.32 16.84
CA ARG A 89 -58.94 -20.96 17.20
C ARG A 89 -57.45 -20.87 17.52
N ARG A 90 -56.91 -21.85 18.27
CA ARG A 90 -55.48 -21.88 18.60
C ARG A 90 -54.59 -22.11 17.38
N LEU A 91 -55.04 -22.94 16.43
CA LEU A 91 -54.39 -23.15 15.13
C LEU A 91 -54.46 -21.90 14.24
N GLU A 92 -55.60 -21.20 14.25
CA GLU A 92 -55.80 -19.96 13.51
C GLU A 92 -54.94 -18.82 14.08
N GLU A 93 -54.88 -18.67 15.41
CA GLU A 93 -53.96 -17.74 16.10
C GLU A 93 -52.49 -18.04 15.78
N LEU A 94 -52.09 -19.31 15.77
CA LEU A 94 -50.72 -19.71 15.39
C LEU A 94 -50.41 -19.37 13.93
N ARG A 95 -51.38 -19.54 13.02
CA ARG A 95 -51.23 -19.18 11.59
C ARG A 95 -51.11 -17.67 11.39
N VAL A 96 -51.90 -16.89 12.11
CA VAL A 96 -51.83 -15.42 12.05
C VAL A 96 -50.52 -14.91 12.64
N LEU A 97 -50.06 -15.46 13.77
CA LEU A 97 -48.76 -15.13 14.36
C LEU A 97 -47.61 -15.46 13.39
N LYS A 98 -47.62 -16.65 12.79
CA LYS A 98 -46.56 -17.07 11.86
C LYS A 98 -46.57 -16.26 10.56
N ARG A 99 -47.74 -15.82 10.08
CA ARG A 99 -47.85 -14.92 8.93
C ARG A 99 -47.32 -13.52 9.25
N LYS A 100 -47.66 -13.00 10.44
CA LYS A 100 -47.20 -11.70 10.91
C LYS A 100 -45.69 -11.68 11.14
N GLU A 101 -45.14 -12.75 11.71
CA GLU A 101 -43.68 -12.93 11.89
C GLU A 101 -42.94 -12.96 10.55
N ARG A 102 -43.46 -13.70 9.54
CA ARG A 102 -42.87 -13.72 8.19
C ARG A 102 -42.93 -12.33 7.54
N GLU A 103 -44.04 -11.62 7.67
CA GLU A 103 -44.20 -10.26 7.13
C GLU A 103 -43.28 -9.24 7.82
N GLU A 104 -43.08 -9.34 9.14
CA GLU A 104 -42.12 -8.51 9.88
C GLU A 104 -40.67 -8.83 9.51
N ALA A 105 -40.33 -10.11 9.34
CA ALA A 105 -39.00 -10.54 8.93
C ALA A 105 -38.66 -10.11 7.48
N GLU A 106 -39.63 -10.17 6.57
CA GLU A 106 -39.48 -9.70 5.19
C GLU A 106 -39.29 -8.17 5.16
N LYS A 107 -40.10 -7.44 5.92
CA LYS A 107 -40.00 -5.98 6.05
C LYS A 107 -38.72 -5.53 6.73
N SER A 108 -38.23 -6.25 7.74
CA SER A 108 -36.94 -5.96 8.36
C SER A 108 -35.77 -6.27 7.43
N SER A 109 -35.86 -7.34 6.64
CA SER A 109 -34.86 -7.71 5.63
C SER A 109 -34.75 -6.64 4.53
N GLU A 110 -35.87 -6.08 4.08
CA GLU A 110 -35.86 -4.97 3.12
C GLU A 110 -35.25 -3.68 3.70
N VAL A 111 -35.63 -3.32 4.93
CA VAL A 111 -35.08 -2.14 5.62
C VAL A 111 -33.58 -2.32 5.89
N GLU A 112 -33.14 -3.54 6.20
CA GLU A 112 -31.72 -3.85 6.43
C GLU A 112 -30.91 -3.80 5.13
N LYS A 113 -31.44 -4.33 4.01
CA LYS A 113 -30.79 -4.23 2.69
C LYS A 113 -30.62 -2.78 2.25
N GLU A 114 -31.65 -1.94 2.40
CA GLU A 114 -31.55 -0.52 2.03
C GLU A 114 -30.61 0.26 2.97
N LYS A 115 -30.63 -0.02 4.28
CA LYS A 115 -29.65 0.55 5.23
C LYS A 115 -28.23 0.14 4.88
N LYS A 116 -28.01 -1.11 4.47
CA LYS A 116 -26.70 -1.62 4.10
C LYS A 116 -26.14 -0.87 2.90
N ARG A 117 -26.94 -0.68 1.85
CA ARG A 117 -26.59 0.13 0.66
C ARG A 117 -26.17 1.56 1.04
N ILE A 118 -26.94 2.23 1.90
CA ILE A 118 -26.63 3.59 2.37
C ILE A 118 -25.35 3.59 3.21
N SER A 119 -25.19 2.61 4.10
CA SER A 119 -24.03 2.51 4.99
C SER A 119 -22.74 2.22 4.23
N GLU A 120 -22.77 1.34 3.23
CA GLU A 120 -21.62 0.97 2.38
C GLU A 120 -21.14 2.17 1.55
N GLY A 121 -22.06 2.93 0.96
CA GLY A 121 -21.72 4.18 0.26
C GLY A 121 -21.07 5.22 1.19
N LYS A 122 -21.59 5.33 2.42
CA LYS A 122 -21.04 6.25 3.44
C LYS A 122 -19.68 5.76 3.97
N MET A 123 -19.50 4.44 4.06
CA MET A 123 -18.25 3.80 4.48
C MET A 123 -17.14 4.02 3.45
N LEU A 124 -17.42 3.84 2.15
CA LEU A 124 -16.46 4.13 1.07
C LEU A 124 -16.02 5.60 1.07
N SER A 125 -16.97 6.53 1.23
CA SER A 125 -16.67 7.96 1.35
C SER A 125 -15.81 8.27 2.59
N SER A 126 -16.11 7.62 3.72
CA SER A 126 -15.36 7.79 4.98
C SER A 126 -13.95 7.20 4.89
N ILE A 127 -13.78 6.05 4.22
CA ILE A 127 -12.47 5.42 3.98
C ILE A 127 -11.58 6.37 3.18
N ARG A 128 -12.09 6.93 2.07
CA ARG A 128 -11.33 7.86 1.22
C ARG A 128 -10.92 9.12 1.98
N LYS A 129 -11.86 9.70 2.75
CA LYS A 129 -11.58 10.89 3.57
C LYS A 129 -10.53 10.62 4.65
N ASN A 130 -10.61 9.48 5.33
CA ASN A 130 -9.59 9.09 6.32
C ASN A 130 -8.21 8.90 5.69
N GLN A 131 -8.15 8.38 4.46
CA GLN A 131 -6.89 8.19 3.74
C GLN A 131 -6.26 9.54 3.38
N ASP A 132 -7.04 10.47 2.84
CA ASP A 132 -6.60 11.84 2.53
C ASP A 132 -6.17 12.59 3.81
N ASP A 133 -6.93 12.46 4.90
CA ASP A 133 -6.62 13.08 6.20
C ASP A 133 -5.32 12.52 6.81
N LEU A 134 -5.06 11.21 6.65
CA LEU A 134 -3.83 10.58 7.11
C LEU A 134 -2.62 11.05 6.30
N GLU A 135 -2.74 11.16 4.97
CA GLU A 135 -1.68 11.68 4.11
C GLU A 135 -1.37 13.14 4.43
N MET A 136 -2.41 13.98 4.57
CA MET A 136 -2.25 15.39 4.95
C MET A 136 -1.61 15.55 6.33
N LYS A 137 -1.99 14.71 7.30
CA LYS A 137 -1.38 14.73 8.64
C LYS A 137 0.09 14.33 8.60
N LYS A 138 0.46 13.32 7.81
CA LYS A 138 1.85 12.88 7.63
C LYS A 138 2.70 13.97 7.00
N ILE A 139 2.19 14.61 5.94
CA ILE A 139 2.86 15.75 5.28
C ILE A 139 3.06 16.93 6.26
N ALA A 140 2.06 17.22 7.10
CA ALA A 140 2.14 18.28 8.09
C ALA A 140 3.17 17.98 9.21
N GLU A 141 3.23 16.72 9.68
CA GLU A 141 4.19 16.28 10.69
C GLU A 141 5.62 16.34 10.17
N GLU A 142 5.86 15.86 8.95
CA GLU A 142 7.17 15.90 8.31
C GLU A 142 7.67 17.34 8.14
N ARG A 143 6.79 18.24 7.69
CA ARG A 143 7.11 19.68 7.59
C ARG A 143 7.40 20.31 8.96
N ARG A 144 6.73 19.86 10.02
CA ARG A 144 6.99 20.34 11.39
C ARG A 144 8.33 19.81 11.92
N ARG A 145 8.65 18.55 11.62
CA ARG A 145 9.90 17.90 11.99
C ARG A 145 11.10 18.54 11.29
N GLU A 146 11.00 18.77 9.98
CA GLU A 146 12.06 19.44 9.20
C GLU A 146 12.32 20.87 9.70
N LYS A 147 11.26 21.62 10.02
CA LYS A 147 11.39 22.97 10.63
C LYS A 147 12.10 22.92 11.98
N LEU A 148 11.77 21.94 12.84
CA LEU A 148 12.37 21.79 14.15
C LEU A 148 13.84 21.37 14.04
N GLU A 149 14.17 20.47 13.12
CA GLU A 149 15.54 20.04 12.88
C GLU A 149 16.40 21.17 12.31
N THR A 150 15.84 21.96 11.38
CA THR A 150 16.49 23.16 10.85
C THR A 150 16.74 24.20 11.95
N GLN A 151 15.76 24.44 12.83
CA GLN A 151 15.95 25.34 13.97
C GLN A 151 17.03 24.82 14.92
N ARG A 152 17.02 23.52 15.23
CA ARG A 152 18.03 22.90 16.10
C ARG A 152 19.43 22.94 15.50
N ALA A 153 19.56 22.75 14.19
CA ALA A 153 20.83 22.90 13.47
C ALA A 153 21.32 24.36 13.53
N LYS A 154 20.41 25.32 13.30
CA LYS A 154 20.72 26.75 13.42
C LYS A 154 21.13 27.13 14.84
N GLU A 155 20.49 26.58 15.86
CA GLU A 155 20.84 26.80 17.27
C GLU A 155 22.22 26.20 17.61
N ARG A 156 22.53 25.00 17.12
CA ARG A 156 23.86 24.38 17.27
C ARG A 156 24.97 25.25 16.66
N VAL A 157 24.76 25.75 15.44
CA VAL A 157 25.72 26.66 14.79
C VAL A 157 25.85 27.97 15.56
N ARG A 158 24.72 28.54 16.02
CA ARG A 158 24.73 29.75 16.82
C ARG A 158 25.50 29.58 18.13
N GLY A 159 25.33 28.45 18.81
CA GLY A 159 26.09 28.12 20.03
C GLY A 159 27.60 28.02 19.77
N GLN A 160 28.01 27.35 18.69
CA GLN A 160 29.42 27.27 18.30
C GLN A 160 30.03 28.63 18.00
N ILE A 161 29.30 29.52 17.31
CA ILE A 161 29.76 30.89 17.05
C ILE A 161 29.86 31.71 18.35
N GLU A 162 28.92 31.53 19.28
CA GLU A 162 28.94 32.25 20.55
C GLU A 162 30.09 31.79 21.46
N GLU A 163 30.38 30.49 21.49
CA GLU A 163 31.50 29.91 22.21
C GLU A 163 32.85 30.35 21.62
N ASP A 164 33.01 30.31 20.29
CA ASP A 164 34.21 30.82 19.61
C ASP A 164 34.40 32.33 19.86
N LYS A 165 33.31 33.10 19.79
CA LYS A 165 33.33 34.54 20.07
C LYS A 165 33.66 34.85 21.54
N ARG A 166 33.21 34.01 22.48
CA ARG A 166 33.55 34.11 23.91
C ARG A 166 35.02 33.77 24.14
N ALA A 167 35.49 32.65 23.60
CA ALA A 167 36.88 32.21 23.73
C ALA A 167 37.87 33.23 23.13
N ARG A 168 37.52 33.85 21.99
CA ARG A 168 38.33 34.91 21.38
C ARG A 168 38.38 36.16 22.26
N ARG A 169 37.26 36.56 22.86
CA ARG A 169 37.21 37.70 23.80
C ARG A 169 38.05 37.41 25.04
N GLU A 170 37.93 36.24 25.65
CA GLU A 170 38.72 35.84 26.81
C GLU A 170 40.21 35.76 26.49
N ALA A 171 40.60 35.22 25.32
CA ALA A 171 41.99 35.19 24.88
C ALA A 171 42.57 36.59 24.63
N GLU A 172 41.76 37.52 24.09
CA GLU A 172 42.14 38.91 23.89
C GLU A 172 42.28 39.66 25.23
N GLU A 173 41.36 39.43 26.17
CA GLU A 173 41.46 39.98 27.53
C GLU A 173 42.70 39.45 28.26
N LYS A 174 42.99 38.15 28.11
CA LYS A 174 44.20 37.52 28.67
C LYS A 174 45.49 38.04 28.01
N ARG A 175 45.46 38.41 26.73
CA ARG A 175 46.55 39.06 25.99
C ARG A 175 46.74 40.54 26.35
N ARG A 176 45.68 41.21 26.80
CA ARG A 176 45.71 42.61 27.25
C ARG A 176 46.27 42.77 28.66
N ASN A 177 46.49 41.67 29.39
CA ASN A 177 47.23 41.67 30.65
C ASN A 177 48.73 41.97 30.38
N PRO A 178 49.33 43.01 31.00
CA PRO A 178 50.56 43.65 30.52
C PRO A 178 51.88 42.91 30.81
N ASN A 179 51.85 41.60 31.07
CA ASN A 179 53.04 40.85 31.53
C ASN A 179 53.39 39.61 30.70
N ALA A 180 53.30 39.69 29.36
CA ALA A 180 53.74 38.61 28.45
C ALA A 180 54.71 39.13 27.37
N PRO A 181 55.80 38.39 27.06
CA PRO A 181 56.90 38.86 26.23
C PRO A 181 56.52 38.90 24.74
N ARG A 182 56.79 40.04 24.09
CA ARG A 182 56.66 40.20 22.62
C ARG A 182 57.93 39.70 21.94
N ILE A 183 57.81 38.68 21.10
CA ILE A 183 58.87 38.27 20.18
C ILE A 183 58.62 38.94 18.82
N SER A 184 59.62 39.70 18.38
CA SER A 184 59.73 40.33 17.07
C SER A 184 60.52 39.45 16.11
N SER A 185 59.97 39.18 14.91
CA SER A 185 60.66 39.18 13.60
C SER A 185 60.00 38.19 12.62
N ILE A 186 59.45 38.69 11.51
CA ILE A 186 59.26 37.93 10.27
C ILE A 186 59.66 38.84 9.11
N PRO A 187 60.57 38.42 8.20
CA PRO A 187 60.99 39.19 7.02
C PRO A 187 59.95 39.15 5.88
N PRO A 188 59.99 40.10 4.92
CA PRO A 188 59.00 40.22 3.84
C PRO A 188 59.14 39.12 2.76
N PRO A 189 58.02 38.61 2.18
CA PRO A 189 58.08 37.59 1.15
C PRO A 189 58.43 38.16 -0.24
N SER A 190 59.44 37.56 -0.88
CA SER A 190 59.74 37.73 -2.31
C SER A 190 58.63 37.16 -3.19
N ILE A 191 58.18 37.96 -4.15
CA ILE A 191 57.29 37.56 -5.24
C ILE A 191 58.12 36.79 -6.28
N LYS A 192 57.82 35.50 -6.45
CA LYS A 192 58.24 34.68 -7.61
C LYS A 192 56.98 34.22 -8.36
N PRO A 193 57.03 34.12 -9.70
CA PRO A 193 55.86 33.81 -10.52
C PRO A 193 55.34 32.39 -10.25
N VAL A 194 54.02 32.30 -10.17
CA VAL A 194 53.23 31.12 -9.80
C VAL A 194 53.37 30.04 -10.87
N ALA A 195 54.14 29.01 -10.57
CA ALA A 195 54.02 27.71 -11.22
C ALA A 195 52.74 27.04 -10.71
N ALA A 196 52.02 26.39 -11.62
CA ALA A 196 50.81 25.63 -11.37
C ALA A 196 51.00 24.65 -10.19
N SER A 197 50.30 24.91 -9.08
CA SER A 197 50.14 24.00 -7.96
C SER A 197 48.67 23.63 -7.84
N SER A 198 48.33 22.51 -8.48
CA SER A 198 47.14 21.71 -8.23
C SER A 198 47.20 21.11 -6.82
N SER A 199 46.43 21.64 -5.87
CA SER A 199 46.03 20.93 -4.65
C SER A 199 44.99 21.75 -3.87
N GLU A 200 43.74 21.77 -4.34
CA GLU A 200 42.61 22.08 -3.47
C GLU A 200 41.92 20.78 -3.05
N PRO A 201 41.61 20.58 -1.75
CA PRO A 201 40.79 19.46 -1.32
C PRO A 201 39.39 19.66 -1.90
N ASN A 202 38.98 18.77 -2.82
CA ASN A 202 37.67 18.80 -3.47
C ASN A 202 36.56 19.12 -2.44
N PRO A 203 35.90 20.31 -2.53
CA PRO A 203 34.74 20.57 -1.70
C PRO A 203 33.70 19.49 -1.99
N LYS A 204 33.32 18.73 -0.96
CA LYS A 204 32.31 17.68 -1.06
C LYS A 204 30.95 18.35 -1.31
N TYR A 205 30.59 18.52 -2.57
CA TYR A 205 29.28 19.01 -2.94
C TYR A 205 28.23 17.92 -2.63
N THR A 206 27.06 18.33 -2.14
CA THR A 206 25.94 17.43 -1.86
C THR A 206 24.92 17.40 -3.00
N GLN A 207 24.93 18.43 -3.84
CA GLN A 207 24.04 18.60 -4.99
C GLN A 207 24.86 18.95 -6.23
N SER A 208 24.37 18.55 -7.40
CA SER A 208 24.89 18.95 -8.70
C SER A 208 23.79 19.52 -9.59
N ARG A 209 24.07 20.65 -10.24
CA ARG A 209 23.17 21.29 -11.20
C ARG A 209 23.49 20.82 -12.62
N ILE A 210 22.56 20.13 -13.25
CA ILE A 210 22.73 19.60 -14.60
C ILE A 210 21.87 20.40 -15.58
N GLN A 211 22.51 20.94 -16.61
CA GLN A 211 21.84 21.55 -17.77
C GLN A 211 21.85 20.57 -18.94
N ILE A 212 20.67 20.26 -19.47
CA ILE A 212 20.45 19.25 -20.51
C ILE A 212 19.99 19.98 -21.76
N ARG A 213 20.78 19.92 -22.82
CA ARG A 213 20.47 20.52 -24.13
C ARG A 213 19.79 19.49 -25.00
N LEU A 214 18.53 19.76 -25.35
CA LEU A 214 17.71 18.91 -26.22
C LEU A 214 18.02 19.21 -27.70
N PRO A 215 17.80 18.24 -28.62
CA PRO A 215 17.99 18.46 -30.05
C PRO A 215 17.02 19.48 -30.66
N ASN A 216 15.90 19.76 -29.99
CA ASN A 216 14.94 20.80 -30.37
C ASN A 216 15.39 22.22 -29.98
N GLY A 217 16.61 22.37 -29.42
CA GLY A 217 17.16 23.65 -28.98
C GLY A 217 16.72 24.10 -27.58
N SER A 218 15.73 23.43 -26.98
CA SER A 218 15.31 23.70 -25.60
C SER A 218 16.34 23.17 -24.60
N THR A 219 16.38 23.78 -23.41
CA THR A 219 17.27 23.34 -22.34
C THR A 219 16.49 23.05 -21.07
N LEU A 220 16.69 21.87 -20.51
CA LEU A 220 16.17 21.51 -19.18
C LEU A 220 17.27 21.75 -18.15
N VAL A 221 16.93 22.32 -17.00
CA VAL A 221 17.88 22.54 -15.92
C VAL A 221 17.29 21.97 -14.66
N GLN A 222 18.02 21.03 -14.05
CA GLN A 222 17.58 20.36 -12.84
C GLN A 222 18.74 20.17 -11.88
N THR A 223 18.44 20.24 -10.59
CA THR A 223 19.40 19.94 -9.52
C THR A 223 19.16 18.51 -9.05
N PHE A 224 20.22 17.72 -9.02
CA PHE A 224 20.26 16.31 -8.64
C PHE A 224 21.15 16.13 -7.42
N SER A 225 20.98 15.04 -6.67
CA SER A 225 21.91 14.69 -5.60
C SER A 225 23.19 14.10 -6.18
N VAL A 226 24.34 14.35 -5.54
CA VAL A 226 25.64 13.85 -6.01
C VAL A 226 25.73 12.31 -6.01
N LYS A 227 24.90 11.65 -5.18
CA LYS A 227 24.76 10.19 -5.12
C LYS A 227 23.74 9.61 -6.09
N GLU A 228 23.00 10.43 -6.84
CA GLU A 228 22.08 9.92 -7.87
C GLU A 228 22.85 9.42 -9.08
N SER A 229 22.26 8.46 -9.79
CA SER A 229 22.83 7.90 -11.01
C SER A 229 22.50 8.77 -12.23
N LEU A 230 23.34 8.68 -13.26
CA LEU A 230 23.09 9.35 -14.54
C LEU A 230 21.77 8.87 -15.21
N SER A 231 21.31 7.66 -14.87
CA SER A 231 19.99 7.13 -15.25
C SER A 231 18.83 8.03 -14.78
N SER A 232 18.91 8.60 -13.58
CA SER A 232 17.87 9.51 -13.07
C SER A 232 17.74 10.76 -13.94
N VAL A 233 18.86 11.28 -14.43
CA VAL A 233 18.90 12.40 -15.38
C VAL A 233 18.24 12.00 -16.71
N ARG A 234 18.45 10.76 -17.16
CA ARG A 234 17.82 10.20 -18.36
C ARG A 234 16.31 10.12 -18.23
N LEU A 235 15.83 9.62 -17.10
CA LEU A 235 14.41 9.51 -16.80
C LEU A 235 13.75 10.89 -16.74
N TYR A 236 14.34 11.83 -16.01
CA TYR A 236 13.88 13.22 -15.97
C TYR A 236 13.82 13.84 -17.37
N THR A 237 14.85 13.64 -18.18
CA THR A 237 14.87 14.12 -19.57
C THR A 237 13.71 13.54 -20.37
N ASN A 238 13.42 12.25 -20.23
CA ASN A 238 12.33 11.59 -20.96
C ASN A 238 10.95 12.12 -20.51
N MET A 239 10.74 12.31 -19.21
CA MET A 239 9.48 12.81 -18.66
C MET A 239 9.20 14.28 -19.01
N ASN A 240 10.24 15.11 -19.07
CA ASN A 240 10.12 16.55 -19.31
C ASN A 240 10.39 16.95 -20.76
N ARG A 241 10.64 16.00 -21.66
CA ARG A 241 10.82 16.26 -23.09
C ARG A 241 9.45 16.35 -23.77
N SER A 242 9.18 17.51 -24.39
CA SER A 242 7.95 17.77 -25.14
C SER A 242 8.01 17.32 -26.61
N ASP A 243 8.95 16.45 -26.97
CA ASP A 243 9.22 16.03 -28.36
C ASP A 243 8.51 14.71 -28.67
N PRO A 244 7.52 14.69 -29.59
CA PRO A 244 6.72 13.51 -29.88
C PRO A 244 7.46 12.41 -30.66
N GLU A 245 8.58 12.70 -31.34
CA GLU A 245 9.29 11.69 -32.16
C GLU A 245 10.15 10.74 -31.32
N PHE A 246 10.36 11.04 -30.04
CA PHE A 246 11.33 10.35 -29.18
C PHE A 246 10.74 9.76 -27.90
N ASN A 247 9.41 9.78 -27.76
CA ASN A 247 8.70 9.26 -26.59
C ASN A 247 8.81 7.72 -26.53
N GLY A 248 9.94 7.21 -26.04
CA GLY A 248 10.27 5.79 -25.95
C GLY A 248 11.69 5.44 -26.42
N SER A 249 12.35 6.32 -27.16
CA SER A 249 13.72 6.09 -27.64
C SER A 249 14.74 6.47 -26.57
N ALA A 250 15.61 5.52 -26.29
CA ALA A 250 16.77 5.62 -25.41
C ALA A 250 17.63 6.87 -25.72
N CYS A 251 17.39 7.99 -25.02
CA CYS A 251 18.20 9.20 -25.17
C CYS A 251 19.65 8.95 -24.69
N GLN A 252 20.64 9.26 -25.53
CA GLN A 252 22.06 9.16 -25.19
C GLN A 252 22.63 10.53 -24.82
N PHE A 253 23.51 10.61 -23.83
CA PHE A 253 24.11 11.86 -23.37
C PHE A 253 25.56 12.00 -23.82
N MET A 254 25.96 13.24 -24.09
CA MET A 254 27.33 13.61 -24.41
C MET A 254 27.72 14.91 -23.70
N THR A 255 28.94 15.01 -23.16
CA THR A 255 29.52 16.26 -22.65
C THR A 255 30.19 17.08 -23.75
N SER A 256 30.30 18.39 -23.57
CA SER A 256 31.00 19.28 -24.52
C SER A 256 32.51 19.32 -24.32
N PHE A 257 32.98 19.35 -23.06
CA PHE A 257 34.41 19.40 -22.72
C PHE A 257 34.68 18.76 -21.35
N PRO A 258 35.57 17.75 -21.25
CA PRO A 258 36.07 16.94 -22.37
C PRO A 258 34.91 16.24 -23.07
N ARG A 259 34.96 16.09 -24.40
CA ARG A 259 33.90 15.39 -25.14
C ARG A 259 33.89 13.91 -24.75
N LYS A 260 32.83 13.49 -24.07
CA LYS A 260 32.60 12.10 -23.67
C LYS A 260 31.17 11.73 -24.01
N VAL A 261 30.99 10.60 -24.68
CA VAL A 261 29.67 10.00 -24.93
C VAL A 261 29.45 8.93 -23.86
N PHE A 262 28.32 9.00 -23.15
CA PHE A 262 28.01 8.04 -22.09
C PHE A 262 27.38 6.78 -22.65
N THR A 263 27.88 5.63 -22.24
CA THR A 263 27.32 4.30 -22.56
C THR A 263 26.48 3.79 -21.39
N GLN A 264 25.80 2.65 -21.57
CA GLN A 264 24.93 2.05 -20.55
C GLN A 264 25.64 1.86 -19.20
N GLU A 265 26.93 1.48 -19.19
CA GLU A 265 27.71 1.29 -17.97
C GLU A 265 27.92 2.60 -17.19
N GLU A 266 28.00 3.75 -17.89
CA GLU A 266 28.07 5.04 -17.20
C GLU A 266 26.71 5.50 -16.66
N TYR A 267 25.60 5.04 -17.22
CA TYR A 267 24.28 5.40 -16.71
C TYR A 267 24.02 4.86 -15.30
N GLU A 268 24.69 3.77 -14.93
CA GLU A 268 24.62 3.17 -13.60
C GLU A 268 25.52 3.89 -12.58
N LYS A 269 26.50 4.66 -13.04
CA LYS A 269 27.42 5.42 -12.18
C LYS A 269 26.76 6.68 -11.62
N THR A 270 27.24 7.09 -10.45
CA THR A 270 26.79 8.31 -9.76
C THR A 270 27.34 9.57 -10.43
N LEU A 271 26.65 10.70 -10.25
CA LEU A 271 27.11 11.98 -10.77
C LEU A 271 28.49 12.37 -10.22
N GLU A 272 28.81 11.99 -8.98
CA GLU A 272 30.15 12.14 -8.38
C GLU A 272 31.22 11.38 -9.14
N SER A 273 30.99 10.09 -9.41
CA SER A 273 31.94 9.22 -10.09
C SER A 273 32.17 9.62 -11.54
N LEU A 274 31.22 10.35 -12.15
CA LEU A 274 31.32 10.85 -13.51
C LEU A 274 31.89 12.27 -13.59
N GLU A 275 32.29 12.86 -12.47
CA GLU A 275 32.81 14.23 -12.38
C GLU A 275 31.83 15.28 -12.93
N LEU A 276 30.52 15.00 -12.83
CA LEU A 276 29.46 15.91 -13.27
C LEU A 276 29.06 16.91 -12.18
N VAL A 277 29.97 17.19 -11.24
CA VAL A 277 29.74 17.96 -10.00
C VAL A 277 30.74 19.12 -9.97
N PRO A 278 30.37 20.34 -9.51
CA PRO A 278 29.08 20.78 -8.97
C PRO A 278 28.05 21.19 -10.03
N SER A 279 28.47 21.36 -11.28
CA SER A 279 27.59 21.71 -12.38
C SER A 279 28.12 21.09 -13.66
N ALA A 280 27.21 20.57 -14.50
CA ALA A 280 27.60 20.00 -15.79
C ALA A 280 26.58 20.32 -16.88
N VAL A 281 27.06 20.30 -18.13
CA VAL A 281 26.23 20.47 -19.34
C VAL A 281 26.25 19.16 -20.12
N LEU A 282 25.07 18.57 -20.27
CA LEU A 282 24.84 17.37 -21.07
C LEU A 282 24.08 17.75 -22.34
N ILE A 283 24.46 17.13 -23.45
CA ILE A 283 23.81 17.28 -24.75
C ILE A 283 23.15 15.95 -25.08
N VAL A 284 21.87 16.00 -25.42
CA VAL A 284 21.13 14.82 -25.88
C VAL A 284 21.54 14.54 -27.32
N LYS A 285 22.10 13.36 -27.53
CA LYS A 285 22.39 12.80 -28.85
C LYS A 285 21.17 11.99 -29.31
N LYS A 286 20.82 12.19 -30.59
CA LYS A 286 19.79 11.43 -31.30
C LYS A 286 20.22 9.99 -31.52
#